data_AF-A0A937DEW8-F1
#
_entry.id   AF-A0A937DEW8-F1
#
_cell.length_a   1.000
_cell.length_b   1.000
_cell.length_c   1.000
_cell.angle_alpha   90.00
_cell.angle_beta   90.00
_cell.angle_gamma   90.00
#
_symmetry.space_group_name_H-M   'P 1'
#
loop_
_entity.id
_entity.type
_entity.pdbx_description
1 polymer ?
#
loop_
_entity_poly.entity_id
_entity_poly.type
_entity_poly.pdbx_seq_one_letter_code
_entity_poly.pdbx_strand_id
1 'polypeptide(L)'
;MNLPAKVTFENGDYINYIYDASGIKLRQEVFKENSLEKSTDYLGAMIFQNDSLQFIQTSEGRLVPRAVEHSNSFEYQYHLKDHLGNVRTTFAVRDNDFNTSFEQYNPYFDNYDEITVLDLMAKSGTHSNRVSSAHAERMGISKTFLVSEGDRVNASVYAKYIQGTEDGALNSGALVNAFVAMMSGTSIGGETPFSSNDPLNGFSPASSTRASDDTQPKAYFNYILFDKSFTYIETGFKQLSTNAADDINNTGAHELLEFENINISQDGYLMIFVSNESEALTEVYFDDLMINHHKTELIQASDYYPFGMVANEYRKDYTTPQKYKYNGMEEDEETKWYFPEEFRTYDPALGRFMQIDPVIKSHESPYAWNTNNPILYPDPLGSDSTQRADAIAKAKEFVKKNPGNTWGFSENPKPGETVDCSGLAGTCMKAAGEDDARYAEGATGNGVKRIADNTDEISESEVEAGSFVILDNSSTGEDKPYGHIGIITDVEFDDKGNITNMNMIDSGGKPSSGKSGPRKTALITNGKKEYYGKRITGYRKWDSIKEIYNGGTMNEVVVKGHAVRKASGLSVKLPIPEFK
;
A
#
# COMPACT_ATOMS: atom_id res chain seq x y z
N MET A 1 8.21 -16.43 21.93
CA MET A 1 7.87 -16.20 20.51
C MET A 1 8.99 -16.75 19.65
N ASN A 2 8.76 -17.82 18.88
CA ASN A 2 9.84 -18.48 18.11
C ASN A 2 10.19 -17.74 16.80
N LEU A 3 10.13 -16.41 16.80
CA LEU A 3 10.46 -15.57 15.64
C LEU A 3 11.96 -15.66 15.32
N PRO A 4 12.37 -15.59 14.03
CA PRO A 4 13.75 -15.75 13.64
C PRO A 4 14.53 -14.48 13.96
N ALA A 5 15.51 -14.56 14.87
CA ALA A 5 16.42 -13.44 15.15
C ALA A 5 17.48 -13.25 14.04
N LYS A 6 17.86 -14.34 13.35
CA LYS A 6 18.82 -14.33 12.24
C LYS A 6 18.51 -15.39 11.19
N VAL A 7 18.59 -15.02 9.92
CA VAL A 7 18.54 -15.93 8.76
C VAL A 7 19.88 -15.85 8.05
N THR A 8 20.48 -16.98 7.68
CA THR A 8 21.79 -17.04 6.99
C THR A 8 21.64 -17.85 5.70
N PHE A 9 22.07 -17.25 4.59
CA PHE A 9 22.03 -17.85 3.26
C PHE A 9 23.27 -18.71 2.99
N GLU A 10 23.19 -19.60 1.99
CA GLU A 10 24.29 -20.54 1.68
C GLU A 10 25.59 -19.86 1.23
N ASN A 11 25.50 -18.64 0.68
CA ASN A 11 26.66 -17.83 0.30
C ASN A 11 27.31 -17.07 1.47
N GLY A 12 26.76 -17.16 2.69
CA GLY A 12 27.26 -16.48 3.88
C GLY A 12 26.65 -15.09 4.15
N ASP A 13 25.82 -14.57 3.23
CA ASP A 13 24.99 -13.40 3.51
C ASP A 13 23.97 -13.71 4.62
N TYR A 14 23.52 -12.69 5.35
CA TYR A 14 22.56 -12.90 6.44
C TYR A 14 21.67 -11.69 6.71
N ILE A 15 20.57 -11.94 7.40
CA ILE A 15 19.63 -10.92 7.86
C ILE A 15 19.47 -11.07 9.36
N ASN A 16 19.58 -9.97 10.10
CA ASN A 16 19.16 -9.89 11.50
C ASN A 16 17.77 -9.26 11.57
N TYR A 17 16.93 -9.75 12.48
CA TYR A 17 15.64 -9.15 12.81
C TYR A 17 15.61 -8.82 14.31
N ILE A 18 15.14 -7.62 14.64
CA ILE A 18 15.01 -7.11 16.00
C ILE A 18 13.53 -6.86 16.26
N TYR A 19 13.03 -7.41 17.36
CA TYR A 19 11.63 -7.32 17.79
C TYR A 19 11.56 -6.68 19.18
N ASP A 20 10.41 -6.14 19.54
CA ASP A 20 10.11 -5.79 20.92
C ASP A 20 9.75 -7.02 21.77
N ALA A 21 9.38 -6.80 23.03
CA ALA A 21 8.98 -7.88 23.94
C ALA A 21 7.61 -8.52 23.59
N SER A 22 6.82 -7.88 22.73
CA SER A 22 5.49 -8.31 22.29
C SER A 22 5.50 -9.01 20.93
N GLY A 23 6.62 -8.97 20.20
CA GLY A 23 6.81 -9.65 18.91
C GLY A 23 6.77 -8.71 17.71
N ILE A 24 6.52 -7.42 17.93
CA ILE A 24 6.47 -6.43 16.87
C ILE A 24 7.89 -6.23 16.33
N LYS A 25 8.07 -6.41 15.03
CA LYS A 25 9.35 -6.16 14.34
C LYS A 25 9.67 -4.67 14.40
N LEU A 26 10.82 -4.32 15.00
CA LEU A 26 11.32 -2.95 15.14
C LEU A 26 12.38 -2.61 14.08
N ARG A 27 13.24 -3.58 13.73
CA ARG A 27 14.32 -3.39 12.75
C ARG A 27 14.63 -4.68 12.00
N GLN A 28 15.08 -4.52 10.76
CA GLN A 28 15.71 -5.53 9.94
C GLN A 28 17.04 -5.01 9.39
N GLU A 29 18.07 -5.84 9.42
CA GLU A 29 19.41 -5.50 8.92
C GLU A 29 19.88 -6.59 7.94
N VAL A 30 20.10 -6.22 6.69
CA VAL A 30 20.60 -7.13 5.63
C VAL A 30 22.10 -6.92 5.47
N PHE A 31 22.86 -8.00 5.64
CA PHE A 31 24.31 -8.03 5.50
C PHE A 31 24.72 -8.88 4.30
N LYS A 32 25.64 -8.35 3.47
CA LYS A 32 26.34 -9.11 2.43
C LYS A 32 27.83 -9.04 2.65
N GLU A 33 28.52 -10.17 2.51
CA GLU A 33 29.97 -10.26 2.77
C GLU A 33 30.42 -9.69 4.15
N ASN A 34 29.53 -9.72 5.15
CA ASN A 34 29.62 -9.07 6.47
C ASN A 34 29.56 -7.53 6.51
N SER A 35 29.30 -6.85 5.39
CA SER A 35 28.96 -5.42 5.35
C SER A 35 27.45 -5.22 5.52
N LEU A 36 27.03 -4.18 6.26
CA LEU A 36 25.62 -3.78 6.34
C LEU A 36 25.22 -3.05 5.04
N GLU A 37 24.28 -3.62 4.31
CA GLU A 37 23.81 -3.10 3.01
C GLU A 37 22.51 -2.30 3.13
N LYS A 38 21.59 -2.77 3.98
CA LYS A 38 20.25 -2.21 4.14
C LYS A 38 19.79 -2.38 5.59
N SER A 39 19.54 -1.28 6.28
CA SER A 39 18.76 -1.25 7.51
C SER A 39 17.35 -0.77 7.18
N THR A 40 16.33 -1.46 7.70
CA THR A 40 14.92 -1.04 7.62
C THR A 40 14.38 -0.93 9.04
N ASP A 41 13.85 0.24 9.38
CA ASP A 41 13.31 0.57 10.70
C ASP A 41 11.78 0.75 10.64
N TYR A 42 11.11 0.18 11.62
CA TYR A 42 9.65 0.06 11.70
C TYR A 42 9.16 0.88 12.89
N LEU A 43 8.59 2.06 12.63
CA LEU A 43 8.09 2.97 13.66
C LEU A 43 6.57 3.11 13.54
N GLY A 44 5.86 2.11 14.04
CA GLY A 44 4.41 1.98 13.84
C GLY A 44 4.08 1.90 12.35
N ALA A 45 3.29 2.85 11.86
CA ALA A 45 2.95 2.93 10.43
C ALA A 45 4.10 3.46 9.53
N MET A 46 5.15 4.06 10.11
CA MET A 46 6.23 4.68 9.34
C MET A 46 7.37 3.70 9.08
N ILE A 47 7.72 3.48 7.81
CA ILE A 47 8.81 2.60 7.41
C ILE A 47 9.97 3.44 6.88
N PHE A 48 11.14 3.29 7.49
CA PHE A 48 12.38 3.95 7.10
C PHE A 48 13.36 2.92 6.54
N GLN A 49 14.24 3.35 5.63
CA GLN A 49 15.35 2.55 5.13
C GLN A 49 16.60 3.42 5.07
N ASN A 50 17.68 2.99 5.73
CA ASN A 50 18.92 3.76 5.88
C ASN A 50 18.65 5.23 6.29
N ASP A 51 17.92 5.40 7.39
CA ASP A 51 17.44 6.69 7.95
C ASP A 51 16.50 7.54 7.06
N SER A 52 16.19 7.10 5.82
CA SER A 52 15.27 7.79 4.92
C SER A 52 13.86 7.20 4.97
N LEU A 53 12.84 8.04 5.18
CA LEU A 53 11.43 7.63 5.15
C LEU A 53 11.07 7.07 3.77
N GLN A 54 10.54 5.84 3.73
CA GLN A 54 10.12 5.17 2.50
C GLN A 54 8.62 5.33 2.26
N PHE A 55 7.81 5.12 3.29
CA PHE A 55 6.37 5.35 3.27
C PHE A 55 5.77 5.38 4.68
N ILE A 56 4.52 5.86 4.77
CA ILE A 56 3.66 5.76 5.95
C ILE A 56 2.42 4.96 5.57
N GLN A 57 2.14 3.87 6.27
CA GLN A 57 0.94 3.05 6.04
C GLN A 57 -0.35 3.72 6.51
N THR A 58 -1.46 3.38 5.85
CA THR A 58 -2.83 3.79 6.21
C THR A 58 -3.78 2.61 6.02
N SER A 59 -5.03 2.72 6.47
CA SER A 59 -6.05 1.66 6.31
C SER A 59 -6.35 1.33 4.84
N GLU A 60 -6.36 2.36 3.99
CA GLU A 60 -6.78 2.34 2.58
C GLU A 60 -5.60 2.20 1.60
N GLY A 61 -4.36 2.36 2.07
CA GLY A 61 -3.26 2.78 1.21
C GLY A 61 -1.98 3.11 1.95
N ARG A 62 -1.15 3.97 1.37
CA ARG A 62 0.05 4.54 1.99
C ARG A 62 0.40 5.92 1.42
N LEU A 63 1.18 6.67 2.20
CA LEU A 63 1.82 7.91 1.79
C LEU A 63 3.28 7.62 1.43
N VAL A 64 3.70 7.94 0.21
CA VAL A 64 5.11 7.81 -0.23
C VAL A 64 5.71 9.22 -0.34
N PRO A 65 6.85 9.54 0.29
CA PRO A 65 7.51 10.84 0.08
C PRO A 65 7.86 11.05 -1.38
N ARG A 66 7.48 12.19 -1.94
CA ARG A 66 7.82 12.57 -3.32
C ARG A 66 8.76 13.77 -3.26
N ALA A 67 9.99 13.58 -3.75
CA ALA A 67 10.87 14.68 -4.07
C ALA A 67 10.28 15.43 -5.28
N VAL A 68 9.59 16.53 -5.00
CA VAL A 68 9.23 17.55 -5.99
C VAL A 68 10.07 18.77 -5.65
N GLU A 69 10.67 19.41 -6.65
CA GLU A 69 11.49 20.58 -6.41
C GLU A 69 10.72 21.64 -5.58
N HIS A 70 11.41 22.16 -4.57
CA HIS A 70 10.90 23.16 -3.63
C HIS A 70 9.67 22.77 -2.78
N SER A 71 9.26 21.49 -2.72
CA SER A 71 8.24 21.05 -1.74
C SER A 71 8.44 19.63 -1.18
N ASN A 72 8.33 19.50 0.15
CA ASN A 72 8.16 18.21 0.81
C ASN A 72 6.71 17.74 0.61
N SER A 73 6.45 17.05 -0.49
CA SER A 73 5.13 16.51 -0.83
C SER A 73 5.03 15.00 -0.58
N PHE A 74 3.81 14.51 -0.39
CA PHE A 74 3.53 13.07 -0.30
C PHE A 74 2.63 12.64 -1.44
N GLU A 75 2.96 11.52 -2.07
CA GLU A 75 2.09 10.81 -2.98
C GLU A 75 1.17 9.86 -2.21
N TYR A 76 -0.13 10.05 -2.38
CA TYR A 76 -1.16 9.15 -1.85
C TYR A 76 -1.31 7.96 -2.81
N GLN A 77 -1.05 6.75 -2.32
CA GLN A 77 -1.26 5.51 -3.05
C GLN A 77 -2.33 4.68 -2.34
N TYR A 78 -3.30 4.14 -3.07
CA TYR A 78 -4.42 3.37 -2.55
C TYR A 78 -4.30 1.90 -2.92
N HIS A 79 -4.90 1.01 -2.12
CA HIS A 79 -4.86 -0.43 -2.31
C HIS A 79 -6.25 -1.00 -2.62
N LEU A 80 -6.39 -1.65 -3.78
CA LEU A 80 -7.50 -2.58 -4.02
C LEU A 80 -7.11 -3.93 -3.43
N LYS A 81 -7.92 -4.38 -2.45
CA LYS A 81 -7.77 -5.66 -1.76
C LYS A 81 -8.87 -6.64 -2.19
N ASP A 82 -8.57 -7.93 -2.20
CA ASP A 82 -9.61 -8.96 -2.34
C ASP A 82 -10.26 -9.31 -0.98
N HIS A 83 -11.16 -10.30 -0.96
CA HIS A 83 -11.92 -10.68 0.24
C HIS A 83 -11.06 -11.29 1.37
N LEU A 84 -9.82 -11.67 1.09
CA LEU A 84 -8.84 -12.17 2.08
C LEU A 84 -7.87 -11.07 2.52
N GLY A 85 -7.98 -9.85 1.95
CA GLY A 85 -7.08 -8.74 2.23
C GLY A 85 -5.82 -8.70 1.35
N ASN A 86 -5.68 -9.58 0.34
CA ASN A 86 -4.53 -9.55 -0.57
C ASN A 86 -4.52 -8.24 -1.36
N VAL A 87 -3.41 -7.50 -1.34
CA VAL A 87 -3.25 -6.28 -2.14
C VAL A 87 -3.06 -6.65 -3.61
N ARG A 88 -4.15 -6.64 -4.39
CA ARG A 88 -4.15 -6.98 -5.82
C ARG A 88 -3.65 -5.83 -6.69
N THR A 89 -3.92 -4.60 -6.27
CA THR A 89 -3.57 -3.40 -7.03
C THR A 89 -3.20 -2.27 -6.08
N THR A 90 -2.07 -1.62 -6.34
CA THR A 90 -1.72 -0.32 -5.75
C THR A 90 -1.73 0.71 -6.86
N PHE A 91 -2.46 1.81 -6.67
CA PHE A 91 -2.61 2.88 -7.65
C PHE A 91 -2.52 4.26 -6.97
N ALA A 92 -2.13 5.29 -7.72
CA ALA A 92 -2.06 6.67 -7.26
C ALA A 92 -2.74 7.56 -8.28
N VAL A 93 -3.73 8.35 -7.86
CA VAL A 93 -4.35 9.36 -8.72
C VAL A 93 -3.33 10.47 -8.97
N ARG A 94 -3.06 10.75 -10.25
CA ARG A 94 -2.01 11.68 -10.68
C ARG A 94 -2.38 12.38 -11.98
N ASP A 95 -2.93 13.57 -11.87
CA ASP A 95 -2.86 14.55 -12.96
C ASP A 95 -1.78 15.58 -12.60
N ASN A 96 -0.85 15.80 -13.53
CA ASN A 96 0.15 16.85 -13.46
C ASN A 96 -0.08 17.77 -14.67
N ASP A 97 -0.66 18.94 -14.44
CA ASP A 97 -0.84 19.96 -15.46
C ASP A 97 0.29 21.00 -15.34
N PHE A 98 1.11 21.14 -16.39
CA PHE A 98 2.16 22.15 -16.48
C PHE A 98 1.70 23.24 -17.45
N ASN A 99 1.35 24.41 -16.93
CA ASN A 99 0.79 25.53 -17.70
C ASN A 99 1.59 26.82 -17.47
N THR A 100 1.84 27.59 -18.53
CA THR A 100 2.44 28.94 -18.44
C THR A 100 1.82 29.90 -19.46
N SER A 101 1.34 31.04 -18.97
CA SER A 101 0.93 32.22 -19.75
C SER A 101 1.94 33.37 -19.62
N PHE A 102 3.16 33.07 -19.15
CA PHE A 102 4.30 33.99 -18.97
C PHE A 102 4.11 35.21 -18.04
N GLU A 103 2.90 35.50 -17.56
CA GLU A 103 2.59 36.57 -16.60
C GLU A 103 3.29 36.43 -15.23
N GLN A 104 3.65 35.21 -14.87
CA GLN A 104 4.39 34.90 -13.66
C GLN A 104 5.46 33.87 -14.00
N TYR A 105 6.68 34.11 -13.48
CA TYR A 105 7.79 33.18 -13.53
C TYR A 105 7.35 31.79 -13.05
N ASN A 106 7.53 30.78 -13.90
CA ASN A 106 7.15 29.41 -13.62
C ASN A 106 8.40 28.50 -13.60
N PRO A 107 8.97 28.18 -12.42
CA PRO A 107 10.18 27.37 -12.30
C PRO A 107 10.01 25.92 -12.75
N TYR A 108 8.78 25.47 -13.02
CA TYR A 108 8.55 24.10 -13.47
C TYR A 108 8.91 23.88 -14.94
N PHE A 109 9.05 24.93 -15.75
CA PHE A 109 9.48 24.82 -17.14
C PHE A 109 10.99 25.01 -17.29
N ASP A 110 11.59 24.21 -18.16
CA ASP A 110 13.01 24.30 -18.47
C ASP A 110 13.26 25.48 -19.42
N ASN A 111 14.48 26.03 -19.40
CA ASN A 111 14.89 27.18 -20.23
C ASN A 111 14.19 28.52 -19.88
N TYR A 112 13.36 28.60 -18.83
CA TYR A 112 12.57 29.81 -18.51
C TYR A 112 13.44 31.07 -18.27
N ASP A 113 14.59 30.93 -17.62
CA ASP A 113 15.52 32.05 -17.37
C ASP A 113 16.34 32.48 -18.61
N GLU A 114 16.35 31.66 -19.68
CA GLU A 114 17.11 31.90 -20.92
C GLU A 114 16.23 32.41 -22.09
N ILE A 115 14.90 32.42 -21.92
CA ILE A 115 13.97 32.90 -22.94
C ILE A 115 13.71 34.41 -22.87
N THR A 116 13.40 34.99 -24.02
CA THR A 116 12.86 36.35 -24.07
C THR A 116 11.34 36.32 -23.91
N VAL A 117 10.84 37.04 -22.90
CA VAL A 117 9.41 37.28 -22.65
C VAL A 117 9.11 38.77 -22.91
N LEU A 118 8.11 39.07 -23.73
CA LEU A 118 7.76 40.45 -24.15
C LEU A 118 6.28 40.76 -23.99
N ASP A 119 5.97 42.04 -23.76
CA ASP A 119 4.61 42.62 -23.85
C ASP A 119 4.22 42.87 -25.32
N LEU A 120 4.13 41.79 -26.10
CA LEU A 120 3.81 41.81 -27.53
C LEU A 120 3.26 40.46 -27.99
N MET A 121 2.29 40.48 -28.93
CA MET A 121 1.62 39.29 -29.49
C MET A 121 1.10 38.27 -28.46
N ALA A 122 0.79 38.69 -27.24
CA ALA A 122 0.16 37.81 -26.26
C ALA A 122 -1.27 37.43 -26.68
N LYS A 123 -1.64 36.20 -26.33
CA LYS A 123 -2.93 35.54 -26.55
C LYS A 123 -3.81 35.62 -25.31
N SER A 124 -3.21 35.62 -24.13
CA SER A 124 -3.85 36.03 -22.87
C SER A 124 -2.93 37.00 -22.10
N GLY A 125 -3.50 37.82 -21.22
CA GLY A 125 -2.70 38.80 -20.46
C GLY A 125 -2.00 39.84 -21.35
N THR A 126 -0.68 39.90 -21.20
CA THR A 126 0.27 40.87 -21.79
C THR A 126 1.54 40.20 -22.31
N HIS A 127 2.02 39.14 -21.66
CA HIS A 127 3.33 38.54 -21.94
C HIS A 127 3.26 37.35 -22.90
N SER A 128 4.26 37.20 -23.78
CA SER A 128 4.47 35.99 -24.57
C SER A 128 5.96 35.66 -24.70
N ASN A 129 6.28 34.39 -24.97
CA ASN A 129 7.64 33.97 -25.28
C ASN A 129 7.96 34.25 -26.76
N ARG A 130 8.86 35.21 -26.99
CA ARG A 130 9.46 35.49 -28.31
C ARG A 130 10.57 34.48 -28.61
N VAL A 131 10.52 33.87 -29.79
CA VAL A 131 11.51 32.93 -30.35
C VAL A 131 11.90 33.40 -31.75
N SER A 132 13.19 33.59 -31.98
CA SER A 132 13.74 34.17 -33.21
C SER A 132 14.54 33.14 -33.99
N SER A 133 14.59 33.26 -35.32
CA SER A 133 15.51 32.47 -36.15
C SER A 133 16.99 32.89 -36.00
N ALA A 134 17.24 34.02 -35.32
CA ALA A 134 18.59 34.47 -34.97
C ALA A 134 19.35 33.41 -34.15
N HIS A 135 20.67 33.34 -34.38
CA HIS A 135 21.57 32.50 -33.59
C HIS A 135 21.47 32.85 -32.10
N ALA A 136 21.47 31.84 -31.22
CA ALA A 136 21.18 31.95 -29.78
C ALA A 136 19.72 32.22 -29.35
N GLU A 137 18.73 32.26 -30.26
CA GLU A 137 17.32 32.52 -29.92
C GLU A 137 16.30 31.51 -30.53
N ARG A 138 16.78 30.38 -31.06
CA ARG A 138 16.03 29.43 -31.90
C ARG A 138 15.14 28.45 -31.11
N MET A 139 15.40 28.34 -29.82
CA MET A 139 14.63 27.54 -28.86
C MET A 139 13.95 28.48 -27.87
N GLY A 140 12.64 28.31 -27.69
CA GLY A 140 11.89 29.01 -26.66
C GLY A 140 11.78 28.18 -25.39
N ILE A 141 10.62 28.26 -24.73
CA ILE A 141 10.34 27.51 -23.52
C ILE A 141 10.31 26.00 -23.81
N SER A 142 10.69 25.21 -22.81
CA SER A 142 10.65 23.74 -22.89
C SER A 142 10.21 23.11 -21.58
N LYS A 143 9.82 21.84 -21.63
CA LYS A 143 9.54 21.03 -20.44
C LYS A 143 9.94 19.58 -20.68
N THR A 144 10.86 19.09 -19.86
CA THR A 144 11.28 17.70 -19.77
C THR A 144 10.72 17.09 -18.49
N PHE A 145 10.16 15.89 -18.59
CA PHE A 145 9.58 15.18 -17.45
C PHE A 145 9.56 13.66 -17.67
N LEU A 146 9.50 12.92 -16.56
CA LEU A 146 9.45 11.46 -16.57
C LEU A 146 8.07 10.98 -17.04
N VAL A 147 8.08 10.08 -18.02
CA VAL A 147 6.88 9.40 -18.54
C VAL A 147 7.05 7.89 -18.43
N SER A 148 5.93 7.16 -18.50
CA SER A 148 5.92 5.70 -18.34
C SER A 148 5.01 5.00 -19.31
N GLU A 149 5.26 3.72 -19.56
CA GLU A 149 4.43 2.91 -20.47
C GLU A 149 2.94 3.02 -20.10
N GLY A 150 2.10 3.38 -21.09
CA GLY A 150 0.67 3.57 -20.92
C GLY A 150 0.22 4.99 -20.55
N ASP A 151 1.15 5.87 -20.15
CA ASP A 151 0.84 7.29 -19.91
C ASP A 151 0.35 7.97 -21.21
N ARG A 152 -0.43 9.04 -21.05
CA ARG A 152 -0.87 9.90 -22.15
C ARG A 152 -0.58 11.35 -21.84
N VAL A 153 -0.09 12.08 -22.85
CA VAL A 153 0.14 13.52 -22.75
C VAL A 153 -0.68 14.24 -23.81
N ASN A 154 -1.44 15.25 -23.37
CA ASN A 154 -2.04 16.26 -24.24
C ASN A 154 -1.23 17.54 -24.08
N ALA A 155 -0.80 18.15 -25.18
CA ALA A 155 0.00 19.36 -25.13
C ALA A 155 -0.46 20.36 -26.18
N SER A 156 -0.51 21.64 -25.83
CA SER A 156 -0.97 22.70 -26.73
C SER A 156 -0.32 24.04 -26.43
N VAL A 157 -0.10 24.85 -27.46
CA VAL A 157 0.39 26.22 -27.34
C VAL A 157 -0.29 27.11 -28.37
N TYR A 158 -0.58 28.35 -28.02
CA TYR A 158 -1.00 29.35 -28.98
C TYR A 158 0.21 30.05 -29.56
N ALA A 159 0.18 30.33 -30.86
CA ALA A 159 1.31 30.90 -31.56
C ALA A 159 0.88 31.90 -32.64
N LYS A 160 1.75 32.89 -32.86
CA LYS A 160 1.55 34.00 -33.80
C LYS A 160 2.89 34.51 -34.31
N TYR A 161 2.95 35.04 -35.52
CA TYR A 161 4.18 35.63 -36.07
C TYR A 161 3.91 36.94 -36.81
N ILE A 162 4.88 37.85 -36.79
CA ILE A 162 4.82 39.09 -37.56
C ILE A 162 5.12 38.74 -39.02
N GLN A 163 4.21 39.08 -39.93
CA GLN A 163 4.33 38.69 -41.34
C GLN A 163 5.59 39.29 -42.01
N GLY A 164 6.51 38.41 -42.41
CA GLY A 164 7.75 38.73 -43.14
C GLY A 164 7.80 38.12 -44.54
N THR A 165 8.91 38.32 -45.24
CA THR A 165 9.18 37.75 -46.58
C THR A 165 9.22 36.22 -46.55
N GLU A 166 8.82 35.56 -47.64
CA GLU A 166 8.83 34.10 -47.83
C GLU A 166 10.17 33.46 -47.41
N ASP A 167 10.10 32.31 -46.71
CA ASP A 167 11.30 31.60 -46.24
C ASP A 167 11.83 30.67 -47.35
N GLY A 168 13.14 30.63 -47.55
CA GLY A 168 13.73 29.86 -48.65
C GLY A 168 13.70 28.35 -48.42
N ALA A 169 13.55 27.55 -49.47
CA ALA A 169 13.69 26.09 -49.38
C ALA A 169 15.16 25.70 -49.05
N LEU A 170 15.49 25.17 -47.87
CA LEU A 170 15.51 23.72 -47.58
C LEU A 170 15.83 23.38 -46.09
N ASN A 171 15.82 22.08 -45.75
CA ASN A 171 16.41 21.45 -44.55
C ASN A 171 15.82 21.79 -43.15
N SER A 172 14.49 21.77 -43.01
CA SER A 172 13.82 21.66 -41.71
C SER A 172 14.12 20.34 -40.98
N GLY A 173 14.46 20.37 -39.69
CA GLY A 173 14.77 19.19 -38.86
C GLY A 173 16.13 19.22 -38.16
N ALA A 174 16.88 20.31 -38.31
CA ALA A 174 18.24 20.41 -37.80
C ALA A 174 18.30 20.45 -36.26
N LEU A 175 17.34 21.14 -35.60
CA LEU A 175 17.29 21.24 -34.14
C LEU A 175 17.08 19.88 -33.47
N VAL A 176 16.07 19.09 -33.89
CA VAL A 176 15.79 17.78 -33.26
C VAL A 176 16.94 16.80 -33.45
N ASN A 177 17.61 16.82 -34.61
CA ASN A 177 18.81 16.02 -34.82
C ASN A 177 19.95 16.45 -33.87
N ALA A 178 20.12 17.76 -33.64
CA ALA A 178 21.09 18.29 -32.67
C ALA A 178 20.76 17.82 -31.25
N PHE A 179 19.49 17.92 -30.82
CA PHE A 179 19.03 17.40 -29.53
C PHE A 179 19.33 15.93 -29.33
N VAL A 180 18.91 15.08 -30.26
CA VAL A 180 19.14 13.64 -30.16
C VAL A 180 20.64 13.33 -30.03
N ALA A 181 21.50 14.04 -30.77
CA ALA A 181 22.94 13.88 -30.68
C ALA A 181 23.55 14.42 -29.37
N MET A 182 23.05 15.52 -28.83
CA MET A 182 23.51 16.10 -27.55
C MET A 182 23.11 15.24 -26.34
N MET A 183 21.90 14.68 -26.36
CA MET A 183 21.38 13.84 -25.28
C MET A 183 22.03 12.44 -25.31
N SER A 184 22.32 11.90 -26.51
CA SER A 184 22.97 10.60 -26.72
C SER A 184 24.41 10.55 -26.18
N GLY A 185 24.56 10.15 -24.91
CA GLY A 185 25.85 9.99 -24.25
C GLY A 185 25.99 10.74 -22.91
N THR A 186 24.96 11.48 -22.49
CA THR A 186 24.91 12.10 -21.16
C THR A 186 24.16 11.23 -20.16
N SER A 187 24.83 10.83 -19.06
CA SER A 187 24.20 10.07 -17.98
C SER A 187 23.49 11.01 -17.00
N ILE A 188 22.29 11.45 -17.39
CA ILE A 188 21.44 12.33 -16.58
C ILE A 188 20.53 11.48 -15.69
N GLY A 189 20.45 11.84 -14.40
CA GLY A 189 19.60 11.17 -13.42
C GLY A 189 18.52 12.10 -12.86
N GLY A 190 17.25 11.76 -13.08
CA GLY A 190 16.10 12.54 -12.64
C GLY A 190 15.63 13.58 -13.68
N GLU A 191 14.65 14.38 -13.30
CA GLU A 191 14.09 15.48 -14.12
C GLU A 191 14.99 16.73 -14.08
N THR A 192 16.29 16.61 -14.38
CA THR A 192 17.17 17.80 -14.38
C THR A 192 16.84 18.72 -15.55
N PRO A 193 16.67 20.04 -15.34
CA PRO A 193 16.33 20.96 -16.43
C PRO A 193 17.38 20.96 -17.55
N PHE A 194 16.93 20.91 -18.80
CA PHE A 194 17.77 21.20 -19.95
C PHE A 194 17.67 22.69 -20.31
N SER A 195 18.79 23.40 -20.33
CA SER A 195 18.84 24.84 -20.64
C SER A 195 19.75 25.11 -21.84
N SER A 196 19.15 25.45 -22.99
CA SER A 196 19.84 25.96 -24.18
C SER A 196 18.86 26.63 -25.14
N ASN A 197 19.16 27.86 -25.52
CA ASN A 197 18.42 28.65 -26.50
C ASN A 197 18.91 28.44 -27.97
N ASP A 198 20.06 27.77 -28.20
CA ASP A 198 20.50 27.34 -29.54
C ASP A 198 21.41 26.09 -29.50
N PRO A 199 20.83 24.87 -29.53
CA PRO A 199 21.55 23.60 -29.56
C PRO A 199 22.19 23.29 -30.93
N LEU A 200 21.93 24.10 -31.97
CA LEU A 200 22.60 23.95 -33.27
C LEU A 200 24.03 24.52 -33.26
N ASN A 201 24.43 25.25 -32.21
CA ASN A 201 25.75 25.85 -32.11
C ASN A 201 26.85 24.78 -32.00
N GLY A 202 27.49 24.47 -33.13
CA GLY A 202 28.53 23.43 -33.25
C GLY A 202 28.04 22.09 -33.82
N PHE A 203 26.76 21.94 -34.14
CA PHE A 203 26.19 20.74 -34.75
C PHE A 203 26.01 20.90 -36.27
N SER A 204 26.41 19.88 -37.04
CA SER A 204 26.18 19.82 -38.49
C SER A 204 25.20 18.68 -38.79
N PRO A 205 23.96 18.98 -39.25
CA PRO A 205 22.93 17.95 -39.39
C PRO A 205 23.26 16.95 -40.50
N ALA A 206 23.13 15.66 -40.17
CA ALA A 206 22.97 14.62 -41.18
C ALA A 206 21.58 14.75 -41.81
N SER A 207 21.46 14.47 -43.12
CA SER A 207 20.29 14.82 -43.92
C SER A 207 19.04 13.98 -43.59
N SER A 208 18.19 14.49 -42.69
CA SER A 208 16.77 14.15 -42.64
C SER A 208 15.94 15.41 -42.88
N THR A 209 15.03 15.35 -43.86
CA THR A 209 14.14 16.46 -44.20
C THR A 209 12.78 16.26 -43.53
N ARG A 210 12.40 17.14 -42.61
CA ARG A 210 10.99 17.33 -42.26
C ARG A 210 10.25 17.83 -43.51
N ALA A 211 8.99 17.43 -43.68
CA ALA A 211 8.11 18.12 -44.61
C ALA A 211 7.71 19.46 -43.97
N SER A 212 8.07 20.57 -44.62
CA SER A 212 7.71 21.93 -44.26
C SER A 212 7.04 22.62 -45.43
N ASP A 213 6.20 23.60 -45.11
CA ASP A 213 5.73 24.58 -46.09
C ASP A 213 6.65 25.80 -46.02
N ASP A 214 7.24 26.17 -47.16
CA ASP A 214 8.19 27.29 -47.28
C ASP A 214 7.46 28.66 -47.41
N THR A 215 6.12 28.67 -47.57
CA THR A 215 5.33 29.91 -47.65
C THR A 215 5.07 30.58 -46.29
N GLN A 216 5.52 29.94 -45.21
CA GLN A 216 5.31 30.35 -43.82
C GLN A 216 6.56 30.03 -42.98
N PRO A 217 6.72 30.61 -41.78
CA PRO A 217 7.93 30.41 -40.98
C PRO A 217 8.13 28.94 -40.61
N LYS A 218 9.38 28.49 -40.55
CA LYS A 218 9.76 27.16 -40.05
C LYS A 218 9.80 27.16 -38.52
N ALA A 219 8.70 27.61 -37.91
CA ALA A 219 8.52 27.60 -36.47
C ALA A 219 7.57 26.47 -36.06
N TYR A 220 7.92 25.77 -34.99
CA TYR A 220 7.33 24.49 -34.64
C TYR A 220 6.99 24.40 -33.15
N PHE A 221 5.89 23.73 -32.87
CA PHE A 221 5.67 23.07 -31.58
C PHE A 221 6.12 21.60 -31.71
N ASN A 222 6.97 21.13 -30.81
CA ASN A 222 7.67 19.85 -30.91
C ASN A 222 7.48 19.00 -29.65
N TYR A 223 7.53 17.68 -29.81
CA TYR A 223 7.94 16.77 -28.74
C TYR A 223 9.06 15.83 -29.19
N ILE A 224 9.88 15.36 -28.24
CA ILE A 224 10.78 14.22 -28.41
C ILE A 224 10.56 13.28 -27.23
N LEU A 225 10.35 12.00 -27.53
CA LEU A 225 10.30 10.91 -26.57
C LEU A 225 11.66 10.20 -26.56
N PHE A 226 12.25 10.07 -25.38
CA PHE A 226 13.51 9.36 -25.13
C PHE A 226 13.29 8.18 -24.18
N ASP A 227 14.17 7.19 -24.22
CA ASP A 227 14.20 6.10 -23.24
C ASP A 227 14.88 6.50 -21.91
N LYS A 228 14.97 5.54 -20.97
CA LYS A 228 15.63 5.71 -19.66
C LYS A 228 17.11 6.13 -19.74
N SER A 229 17.76 5.96 -20.89
CA SER A 229 19.17 6.29 -21.15
C SER A 229 19.33 7.53 -22.03
N PHE A 230 18.25 8.29 -22.24
CA PHE A 230 18.17 9.41 -23.18
C PHE A 230 18.44 9.05 -24.65
N THR A 231 18.23 7.78 -25.02
CA THR A 231 18.21 7.34 -26.43
C THR A 231 16.91 7.79 -27.08
N TYR A 232 16.96 8.30 -28.30
CA TYR A 232 15.78 8.68 -29.08
C TYR A 232 14.83 7.49 -29.32
N ILE A 233 13.52 7.73 -29.13
CA ILE A 233 12.44 6.81 -29.50
C ILE A 233 11.63 7.41 -30.66
N GLU A 234 11.05 8.61 -30.46
CA GLU A 234 10.11 9.25 -31.39
C GLU A 234 10.17 10.78 -31.29
N THR A 235 9.75 11.49 -32.33
CA THR A 235 9.46 12.93 -32.30
C THR A 235 8.18 13.23 -33.07
N GLY A 236 7.41 14.21 -32.59
CA GLY A 236 6.32 14.83 -33.34
C GLY A 236 6.54 16.34 -33.44
N PHE A 237 6.01 16.94 -34.51
CA PHE A 237 6.09 18.38 -34.75
C PHE A 237 4.81 18.91 -35.41
N LYS A 238 4.49 20.17 -35.14
CA LYS A 238 3.43 20.96 -35.79
C LYS A 238 4.06 22.27 -36.23
N GLN A 239 4.08 22.56 -37.54
CA GLN A 239 4.51 23.86 -38.05
C GLN A 239 3.37 24.87 -37.87
N LEU A 240 3.72 26.12 -37.54
CA LEU A 240 2.81 27.25 -37.70
C LEU A 240 2.34 27.39 -39.15
N SER A 241 1.06 27.67 -39.34
CA SER A 241 0.47 27.96 -40.65
C SER A 241 0.32 29.46 -40.91
N THR A 242 0.04 29.81 -42.16
CA THR A 242 -0.34 31.19 -42.56
C THR A 242 -1.53 31.78 -41.80
N ASN A 243 -2.32 30.98 -41.07
CA ASN A 243 -3.39 31.49 -40.19
C ASN A 243 -2.86 32.27 -38.97
N ALA A 244 -1.61 31.99 -38.56
CA ALA A 244 -0.92 32.67 -37.45
C ALA A 244 -0.23 33.97 -37.85
N ALA A 245 -0.34 34.39 -39.12
CA ALA A 245 0.24 35.62 -39.62
C ALA A 245 -0.49 36.85 -39.08
N ASP A 246 0.25 37.78 -38.50
CA ASP A 246 -0.28 39.05 -38.02
C ASP A 246 0.43 40.24 -38.67
N ASP A 247 -0.23 41.40 -38.66
CA ASP A 247 0.47 42.66 -38.80
C ASP A 247 1.17 43.00 -37.48
N ILE A 248 1.94 44.09 -37.42
CA ILE A 248 2.64 44.44 -36.17
C ILE A 248 1.68 44.91 -35.04
N ASN A 249 0.35 44.88 -35.27
CA ASN A 249 -0.66 45.45 -34.38
C ASN A 249 -1.45 44.39 -33.58
N ASN A 250 -1.12 43.09 -33.69
CA ASN A 250 -1.80 41.99 -32.98
C ASN A 250 -3.30 41.88 -33.32
N THR A 251 -3.65 42.05 -34.60
CA THR A 251 -5.04 42.12 -35.08
C THR A 251 -5.59 40.82 -35.66
N GLY A 252 -4.71 39.90 -36.03
CA GLY A 252 -5.04 38.55 -36.47
C GLY A 252 -5.41 37.61 -35.32
N ALA A 253 -5.74 36.35 -35.64
CA ALA A 253 -5.93 35.30 -34.65
C ALA A 253 -4.60 34.61 -34.33
N HIS A 254 -4.43 34.14 -33.09
CA HIS A 254 -3.41 33.14 -32.80
C HIS A 254 -3.87 31.78 -33.30
N GLU A 255 -2.94 31.01 -33.84
CA GLU A 255 -3.17 29.60 -34.15
C GLU A 255 -2.94 28.73 -32.91
N LEU A 256 -3.77 27.71 -32.73
CA LEU A 256 -3.56 26.68 -31.73
C LEU A 256 -2.77 25.53 -32.35
N LEU A 257 -1.58 25.25 -31.83
CA LEU A 257 -0.81 24.06 -32.16
C LEU A 257 -0.99 23.03 -31.04
N GLU A 258 -1.51 21.85 -31.38
CA GLU A 258 -1.83 20.82 -30.38
C GLU A 258 -1.40 19.40 -30.79
N PHE A 259 -1.07 18.61 -29.76
CA PHE A 259 -0.92 17.16 -29.81
C PHE A 259 -1.95 16.54 -28.85
N GLU A 260 -2.94 15.85 -29.41
CA GLU A 260 -3.86 15.01 -28.66
C GLU A 260 -3.30 13.60 -28.50
N ASN A 261 -3.34 13.05 -27.29
CA ASN A 261 -3.01 11.67 -26.96
C ASN A 261 -1.62 11.21 -27.47
N ILE A 262 -0.55 11.91 -27.10
CA ILE A 262 0.82 11.36 -27.22
C ILE A 262 0.86 10.12 -26.34
N ASN A 263 0.95 8.93 -26.95
CA ASN A 263 0.90 7.64 -26.25
C ASN A 263 2.32 7.19 -25.91
N ILE A 264 2.59 6.92 -24.64
CA ILE A 264 3.92 6.52 -24.18
C ILE A 264 4.06 5.00 -24.28
N SER A 265 4.90 4.56 -25.22
CA SER A 265 5.09 3.15 -25.58
C SER A 265 6.06 2.37 -24.68
N GLN A 266 6.91 3.08 -23.94
CA GLN A 266 7.82 2.54 -22.93
C GLN A 266 8.26 3.66 -21.98
N ASP A 267 8.76 3.30 -20.79
CA ASP A 267 9.29 4.25 -19.82
C ASP A 267 10.48 5.08 -20.35
N GLY A 268 10.51 6.36 -19.98
CA GLY A 268 11.60 7.27 -20.34
C GLY A 268 11.25 8.73 -20.04
N TYR A 269 11.70 9.64 -20.91
CA TYR A 269 11.50 11.08 -20.74
C TYR A 269 10.81 11.69 -21.97
N LEU A 270 9.80 12.53 -21.73
CA LEU A 270 9.19 13.33 -22.78
C LEU A 270 9.68 14.78 -22.63
N MET A 271 10.21 15.32 -23.71
CA MET A 271 10.56 16.74 -23.84
C MET A 271 9.56 17.40 -24.80
N ILE A 272 8.91 18.48 -24.36
CA ILE A 272 8.03 19.33 -25.18
C ILE A 272 8.65 20.71 -25.27
N PHE A 273 8.69 21.32 -26.47
CA PHE A 273 9.30 22.64 -26.65
C PHE A 273 8.81 23.36 -27.92
N VAL A 274 9.02 24.68 -27.94
CA VAL A 274 8.78 25.54 -29.11
C VAL A 274 10.10 25.96 -29.77
N SER A 275 10.13 26.04 -31.10
CA SER A 275 11.34 26.40 -31.85
C SER A 275 11.06 27.25 -33.09
N ASN A 276 12.11 27.93 -33.59
CA ASN A 276 12.11 28.69 -34.83
C ASN A 276 13.37 28.35 -35.66
N GLU A 277 13.19 27.53 -36.69
CA GLU A 277 14.22 27.06 -37.64
C GLU A 277 14.20 27.85 -38.97
N SER A 278 13.53 29.01 -39.04
CA SER A 278 13.43 29.81 -40.28
C SER A 278 14.81 30.31 -40.74
N GLU A 279 15.04 30.45 -42.05
CA GLU A 279 16.27 31.09 -42.56
C GLU A 279 16.14 32.62 -42.57
N ALA A 280 14.97 33.13 -42.97
CA ALA A 280 14.60 34.52 -42.85
C ALA A 280 14.57 34.94 -41.37
N LEU A 281 14.99 36.18 -41.08
CA LEU A 281 14.89 36.75 -39.73
C LEU A 281 13.41 37.05 -39.42
N THR A 282 12.79 36.12 -38.71
CA THR A 282 11.36 36.11 -38.40
C THR A 282 11.17 35.90 -36.91
N GLU A 283 10.30 36.69 -36.31
CA GLU A 283 9.96 36.61 -34.89
C GLU A 283 8.63 35.91 -34.70
N VAL A 284 8.63 34.90 -33.84
CA VAL A 284 7.45 34.10 -33.51
C VAL A 284 7.20 34.19 -32.02
N TYR A 285 5.94 34.29 -31.66
CA TYR A 285 5.46 34.57 -30.31
C TYR A 285 4.57 33.40 -29.89
N PHE A 286 4.97 32.72 -28.82
CA PHE A 286 4.27 31.56 -28.24
C PHE A 286 3.70 31.95 -26.88
N ASP A 287 2.45 31.57 -26.62
CA ASP A 287 1.72 31.92 -25.40
C ASP A 287 0.74 30.81 -24.98
N ASP A 288 0.28 30.84 -23.73
CA ASP A 288 -0.65 29.89 -23.13
C ASP A 288 -0.21 28.41 -23.37
N LEU A 289 1.07 28.09 -23.11
CA LEU A 289 1.57 26.71 -23.21
C LEU A 289 0.98 25.86 -22.09
N MET A 290 0.28 24.79 -22.48
CA MET A 290 -0.36 23.83 -21.59
C MET A 290 0.10 22.41 -21.89
N ILE A 291 0.40 21.64 -20.84
CA ILE A 291 0.79 20.23 -20.91
C ILE A 291 0.01 19.49 -19.82
N ASN A 292 -0.98 18.68 -20.22
CA ASN A 292 -1.78 17.86 -19.33
C ASN A 292 -1.23 16.42 -19.39
N HIS A 293 -0.53 15.99 -18.34
CA HIS A 293 0.05 14.65 -18.25
C HIS A 293 -0.85 13.72 -17.44
N HIS A 294 -1.64 12.92 -18.16
CA HIS A 294 -2.43 11.83 -17.59
C HIS A 294 -1.50 10.64 -17.33
N LYS A 295 -1.00 10.57 -16.10
CA LYS A 295 -0.13 9.48 -15.65
C LYS A 295 -0.96 8.22 -15.44
N THR A 296 -0.42 7.08 -15.83
CA THR A 296 -0.96 5.77 -15.47
C THR A 296 -0.98 5.66 -13.95
N GLU A 297 -2.19 5.53 -13.40
CA GLU A 297 -2.38 5.50 -11.94
C GLU A 297 -1.76 4.25 -11.32
N LEU A 298 -1.65 3.15 -12.08
CA LEU A 298 -1.12 1.88 -11.60
C LEU A 298 0.34 1.99 -11.14
N ILE A 299 0.60 1.60 -9.89
CA ILE A 299 1.94 1.50 -9.29
C ILE A 299 2.45 0.07 -9.34
N GLN A 300 1.60 -0.85 -8.89
CA GLN A 300 1.91 -2.26 -8.73
C GLN A 300 0.62 -3.07 -8.84
N ALA A 301 0.64 -4.18 -9.58
CA ALA A 301 -0.41 -5.19 -9.56
C ALA A 301 0.23 -6.55 -9.29
N SER A 302 -0.34 -7.31 -8.35
CA SER A 302 0.22 -8.58 -7.88
C SER A 302 -0.87 -9.65 -7.89
N ASP A 303 -0.65 -10.70 -8.67
CA ASP A 303 -1.41 -11.95 -8.58
C ASP A 303 -0.73 -12.91 -7.62
N TYR A 304 -1.53 -13.70 -6.90
CA TYR A 304 -1.03 -14.70 -5.96
C TYR A 304 -1.53 -16.10 -6.34
N TYR A 305 -0.64 -17.09 -6.27
CA TYR A 305 -1.03 -18.49 -6.11
C TYR A 305 -1.79 -18.66 -4.78
N PRO A 306 -2.58 -19.75 -4.60
CA PRO A 306 -3.40 -19.94 -3.40
C PRO A 306 -2.64 -19.80 -2.07
N PHE A 307 -1.38 -20.28 -2.02
CA PHE A 307 -0.48 -20.22 -0.87
C PHE A 307 0.44 -18.97 -0.88
N GLY A 308 -0.01 -17.86 -1.47
CA GLY A 308 0.61 -16.54 -1.32
C GLY A 308 1.91 -16.27 -2.09
N MET A 309 2.47 -17.26 -2.80
CA MET A 309 3.52 -16.98 -3.78
C MET A 309 2.99 -16.01 -4.84
N VAL A 310 3.75 -14.95 -5.13
CA VAL A 310 3.45 -14.05 -6.24
C VAL A 310 3.53 -14.82 -7.56
N ALA A 311 2.44 -14.85 -8.31
CA ALA A 311 2.31 -15.54 -9.58
C ALA A 311 2.67 -14.63 -10.77
N ASN A 312 2.10 -13.43 -10.78
CA ASN A 312 2.44 -12.34 -11.70
C ASN A 312 2.66 -11.07 -10.87
N GLU A 313 3.61 -10.22 -11.29
CA GLU A 313 3.77 -8.89 -10.71
C GLU A 313 4.11 -7.89 -11.81
N TYR A 314 3.27 -6.88 -11.96
CA TYR A 314 3.61 -5.62 -12.60
C TYR A 314 4.03 -4.64 -11.51
N ARG A 315 5.14 -3.94 -11.70
CA ARG A 315 5.58 -2.83 -10.83
C ARG A 315 6.28 -1.78 -11.65
N LYS A 316 5.98 -0.51 -11.37
CA LYS A 316 6.64 0.66 -11.97
C LYS A 316 8.04 0.86 -11.35
N ASP A 317 9.10 0.76 -12.16
CA ASP A 317 10.50 0.66 -11.73
C ASP A 317 10.96 1.76 -10.75
N TYR A 318 10.48 2.99 -10.94
CA TYR A 318 10.89 4.18 -10.18
C TYR A 318 9.99 4.49 -8.97
N THR A 319 9.20 3.52 -8.51
CA THR A 319 8.32 3.67 -7.35
C THR A 319 8.79 2.82 -6.17
N THR A 320 8.68 3.36 -4.95
CA THR A 320 8.92 2.60 -3.72
C THR A 320 8.08 1.31 -3.75
N PRO A 321 8.66 0.10 -3.60
CA PRO A 321 7.90 -1.15 -3.72
C PRO A 321 6.80 -1.23 -2.68
N GLN A 322 5.63 -1.80 -3.04
CA GLN A 322 4.65 -2.19 -2.03
C GLN A 322 5.03 -3.56 -1.48
N LYS A 323 5.49 -3.56 -0.22
CA LYS A 323 5.91 -4.75 0.53
C LYS A 323 4.73 -5.49 1.14
N TYR A 324 3.63 -4.80 1.45
CA TYR A 324 2.45 -5.39 2.08
C TYR A 324 1.54 -5.96 0.99
N LYS A 325 1.43 -7.29 0.95
CA LYS A 325 0.99 -8.06 -0.22
C LYS A 325 -0.08 -9.10 0.15
N TYR A 326 0.30 -10.35 0.33
CA TYR A 326 -0.61 -11.47 0.61
C TYR A 326 -1.23 -11.37 2.01
N ASN A 327 -2.55 -11.49 2.12
CA ASN A 327 -3.38 -11.16 3.28
C ASN A 327 -3.05 -9.80 3.94
N GLY A 328 -2.49 -8.86 3.18
CA GLY A 328 -2.00 -7.59 3.70
C GLY A 328 -0.70 -7.67 4.53
N MET A 329 -0.10 -8.85 4.68
CA MET A 329 1.16 -9.06 5.40
C MET A 329 2.35 -8.51 4.60
N GLU A 330 3.42 -8.13 5.30
CA GLU A 330 4.68 -7.74 4.67
C GLU A 330 5.44 -8.95 4.09
N GLU A 331 5.80 -8.89 2.81
CA GLU A 331 6.80 -9.74 2.17
C GLU A 331 8.21 -9.18 2.45
N ASP A 332 9.09 -9.99 3.03
CA ASP A 332 10.51 -9.70 3.05
C ASP A 332 11.14 -9.95 1.67
N GLU A 333 11.76 -8.91 1.10
CA GLU A 333 12.24 -8.93 -0.28
C GLU A 333 13.36 -9.94 -0.55
N GLU A 334 14.16 -10.29 0.46
CA GLU A 334 15.36 -11.12 0.33
C GLU A 334 15.05 -12.62 0.51
N THR A 335 14.21 -12.96 1.50
CA THR A 335 13.80 -14.32 1.87
C THR A 335 12.54 -14.79 1.15
N LYS A 336 11.68 -13.86 0.72
CA LYS A 336 10.32 -14.12 0.19
C LYS A 336 9.33 -14.70 1.22
N TRP A 337 9.63 -14.54 2.50
CA TRP A 337 8.71 -14.91 3.58
C TRP A 337 7.74 -13.77 3.91
N TYR A 338 6.57 -14.15 4.42
CA TYR A 338 5.61 -13.22 5.00
C TYR A 338 5.68 -13.20 6.52
N PHE A 339 5.37 -12.05 7.10
CA PHE A 339 5.38 -11.82 8.55
C PHE A 339 3.94 -11.52 9.04
N PRO A 340 3.14 -12.55 9.37
CA PRO A 340 1.94 -12.36 10.19
C PRO A 340 2.34 -11.81 11.56
N GLU A 341 1.55 -10.87 12.08
CA GLU A 341 2.09 -9.73 12.84
C GLU A 341 2.83 -10.08 14.15
N GLU A 342 2.43 -11.15 14.86
CA GLU A 342 2.83 -11.36 16.25
C GLU A 342 3.62 -12.67 16.51
N PHE A 343 3.25 -13.80 15.89
CA PHE A 343 3.68 -15.12 16.41
C PHE A 343 4.60 -15.96 15.52
N ARG A 344 4.51 -15.82 14.19
CA ARG A 344 5.17 -16.73 13.23
C ARG A 344 5.65 -16.03 11.96
N THR A 345 6.50 -16.69 11.21
CA THR A 345 6.89 -16.34 9.83
C THR A 345 6.42 -17.42 8.87
N TYR A 346 5.91 -17.01 7.71
CA TYR A 346 5.29 -17.89 6.71
C TYR A 346 6.14 -17.99 5.45
N ASP A 347 6.44 -19.22 5.01
CA ASP A 347 7.08 -19.47 3.72
C ASP A 347 6.01 -19.87 2.68
N PRO A 348 5.70 -18.98 1.71
CA PRO A 348 4.68 -19.25 0.69
C PRO A 348 5.12 -20.31 -0.32
N ALA A 349 6.42 -20.51 -0.54
CA ALA A 349 6.94 -21.51 -1.47
C ALA A 349 6.81 -22.94 -0.91
N LEU A 350 6.86 -23.08 0.41
CA LEU A 350 6.52 -24.32 1.12
C LEU A 350 5.03 -24.43 1.45
N GLY A 351 4.29 -23.32 1.42
CA GLY A 351 2.90 -23.21 1.85
C GLY A 351 2.71 -23.45 3.35
N ARG A 352 3.72 -23.14 4.18
CA ARG A 352 3.79 -23.52 5.60
C ARG A 352 4.41 -22.43 6.48
N PHE A 353 4.04 -22.41 7.76
CA PHE A 353 4.77 -21.66 8.77
C PHE A 353 6.16 -22.28 9.02
N MET A 354 7.12 -21.43 9.36
CA MET A 354 8.47 -21.86 9.74
C MET A 354 8.56 -22.29 11.21
N GLN A 355 7.61 -21.82 12.04
CA GLN A 355 7.46 -22.13 13.45
C GLN A 355 6.31 -23.10 13.69
N ILE A 356 6.43 -23.86 14.77
CA ILE A 356 5.33 -24.54 15.44
C ILE A 356 4.29 -23.50 15.87
N ASP A 357 3.02 -23.76 15.57
CA ASP A 357 1.86 -23.01 16.02
C ASP A 357 1.88 -22.83 17.54
N PRO A 358 1.74 -21.61 18.10
CA PRO A 358 1.44 -21.47 19.52
C PRO A 358 0.16 -22.24 19.91
N VAL A 359 -0.78 -22.39 18.97
CA VAL A 359 -2.04 -23.12 19.10
C VAL A 359 -1.92 -24.49 18.41
N ILE A 360 -1.56 -25.53 19.15
CA ILE A 360 -1.49 -26.89 18.60
C ILE A 360 -2.91 -27.42 18.34
N LYS A 361 -3.21 -27.74 17.08
CA LYS A 361 -4.45 -28.43 16.70
C LYS A 361 -4.16 -29.92 16.55
N SER A 362 -4.86 -30.79 17.28
CA SER A 362 -4.60 -32.24 17.29
C SER A 362 -4.85 -32.96 15.95
N HIS A 363 -5.51 -32.29 15.00
CA HIS A 363 -5.92 -32.80 13.70
C HIS A 363 -5.21 -32.10 12.52
N GLU A 364 -4.32 -31.15 12.79
CA GLU A 364 -3.57 -30.38 11.78
C GLU A 364 -2.06 -30.51 12.04
N SER A 365 -1.22 -30.23 11.03
CA SER A 365 0.21 -30.03 11.30
C SER A 365 0.40 -28.69 12.00
N PRO A 366 1.21 -28.56 13.06
CA PRO A 366 1.48 -27.27 13.70
C PRO A 366 2.30 -26.30 12.82
N TYR A 367 2.57 -26.65 11.56
CA TYR A 367 3.19 -25.78 10.56
C TYR A 367 2.27 -25.53 9.36
N ALA A 368 1.03 -26.04 9.37
CA ALA A 368 0.11 -25.87 8.27
C ALA A 368 -0.43 -24.43 8.22
N TRP A 369 -0.66 -23.95 7.00
CA TRP A 369 -1.16 -22.61 6.74
C TRP A 369 -2.65 -22.68 6.41
N ASN A 370 -3.45 -21.88 7.12
CA ASN A 370 -4.88 -21.69 6.87
C ASN A 370 -5.68 -22.99 6.70
N THR A 371 -5.43 -24.04 7.52
CA THR A 371 -6.08 -25.37 7.41
C THR A 371 -5.85 -26.09 6.07
N ASN A 372 -4.78 -25.72 5.34
CA ASN A 372 -4.52 -26.05 3.94
C ASN A 372 -5.61 -25.57 2.95
N ASN A 373 -6.47 -24.63 3.35
CA ASN A 373 -7.45 -23.99 2.48
C ASN A 373 -7.34 -22.44 2.55
N PRO A 374 -6.22 -21.88 2.05
CA PRO A 374 -5.95 -20.45 2.07
C PRO A 374 -6.86 -19.59 1.16
N ILE A 375 -7.81 -20.20 0.43
CA ILE A 375 -8.77 -19.50 -0.42
C ILE A 375 -10.00 -19.04 0.40
N LEU A 376 -10.31 -19.75 1.49
CA LEU A 376 -11.46 -19.47 2.36
C LEU A 376 -11.06 -18.85 3.69
N TYR A 377 -9.93 -19.27 4.27
CA TYR A 377 -9.53 -18.87 5.61
C TYR A 377 -8.24 -18.04 5.55
N PRO A 378 -8.20 -16.84 6.13
CA PRO A 378 -6.96 -16.14 6.47
C PRO A 378 -6.57 -16.38 7.94
N ASP A 379 -5.26 -16.50 8.23
CA ASP A 379 -4.68 -16.40 9.59
C ASP A 379 -3.76 -15.16 9.67
N PRO A 380 -4.30 -13.95 9.95
CA PRO A 380 -3.50 -12.71 9.93
C PRO A 380 -2.53 -12.58 11.11
N LEU A 381 -2.85 -13.19 12.26
CA LEU A 381 -2.04 -13.12 13.49
C LEU A 381 -0.98 -14.22 13.55
N GLY A 382 -1.18 -15.32 12.81
CA GLY A 382 -0.37 -16.53 12.96
C GLY A 382 -0.74 -17.32 14.21
N SER A 383 -1.99 -17.23 14.68
CA SER A 383 -2.55 -17.96 15.81
C SER A 383 -4.07 -17.99 15.69
N ASP A 384 -4.64 -19.17 15.44
CA ASP A 384 -6.03 -19.29 15.01
C ASP A 384 -7.02 -19.45 16.17
N SER A 385 -7.75 -18.37 16.49
CA SER A 385 -9.20 -18.47 16.70
C SER A 385 -9.92 -17.15 16.40
N THR A 386 -10.21 -16.94 15.11
CA THR A 386 -11.16 -15.89 14.65
C THR A 386 -12.49 -15.92 15.44
N GLN A 387 -12.95 -17.11 15.82
CA GLN A 387 -14.14 -17.33 16.66
C GLN A 387 -14.11 -16.55 17.98
N ARG A 388 -13.02 -16.62 18.77
CA ARG A 388 -12.93 -15.90 20.06
C ARG A 388 -12.96 -14.39 19.85
N ALA A 389 -12.23 -13.91 18.83
CA ALA A 389 -12.17 -12.50 18.49
C ALA A 389 -13.56 -11.94 18.13
N ASP A 390 -14.33 -12.65 17.29
CA ASP A 390 -15.68 -12.26 16.89
C ASP A 390 -16.67 -12.28 18.07
N ALA A 391 -16.60 -13.30 18.93
CA ALA A 391 -17.40 -13.38 20.16
C ALA A 391 -17.10 -12.20 21.11
N ILE A 392 -15.83 -11.84 21.29
CA ILE A 392 -15.42 -10.68 22.11
C ILE A 392 -15.85 -9.36 21.46
N ALA A 393 -15.71 -9.23 20.14
CA ALA A 393 -16.17 -8.05 19.40
C ALA A 393 -17.69 -7.86 19.57
N LYS A 394 -18.46 -8.96 19.50
CA LYS A 394 -19.90 -8.95 19.75
C LYS A 394 -20.26 -8.55 21.18
N ALA A 395 -19.55 -9.06 22.17
CA ALA A 395 -19.73 -8.69 23.57
C ALA A 395 -19.46 -7.20 23.80
N LYS A 396 -18.38 -6.67 23.21
CA LYS A 396 -18.03 -5.23 23.23
C LYS A 396 -19.10 -4.37 22.53
N GLU A 397 -19.70 -4.86 21.43
CA GLU A 397 -20.84 -4.21 20.75
C GLU A 397 -22.06 -4.05 21.68
N PHE A 398 -22.41 -5.10 22.43
CA PHE A 398 -23.54 -5.06 23.38
C PHE A 398 -23.33 -4.00 24.47
N VAL A 399 -22.13 -3.94 25.06
CA VAL A 399 -21.78 -2.91 26.06
C VAL A 399 -21.78 -1.51 25.45
N LYS A 400 -21.33 -1.35 24.20
CA LYS A 400 -21.35 -0.05 23.50
C LYS A 400 -22.77 0.43 23.19
N LYS A 401 -23.69 -0.46 22.82
CA LYS A 401 -25.06 -0.12 22.42
C LYS A 401 -26.00 0.12 23.59
N ASN A 402 -25.95 -0.73 24.62
CA ASN A 402 -26.76 -0.62 25.84
C ASN A 402 -25.82 -0.67 27.06
N PRO A 403 -25.05 0.41 27.32
CA PRO A 403 -24.08 0.43 28.40
C PRO A 403 -24.78 0.37 29.75
N GLY A 404 -24.36 -0.59 30.55
CA GLY A 404 -24.97 -0.81 31.83
C GLY A 404 -26.32 -1.48 31.65
N ASN A 405 -27.35 -0.96 32.30
CA ASN A 405 -28.15 -1.90 33.07
C ASN A 405 -29.67 -1.63 33.08
N THR A 406 -30.48 -2.22 32.19
CA THR A 406 -31.94 -2.47 32.45
C THR A 406 -32.52 -3.66 31.66
N TRP A 407 -33.50 -4.38 32.25
CA TRP A 407 -34.14 -5.60 31.70
C TRP A 407 -35.56 -5.38 31.14
N GLY A 408 -35.97 -6.21 30.16
CA GLY A 408 -37.32 -6.33 29.61
C GLY A 408 -37.40 -7.48 28.57
N PHE A 409 -37.55 -8.72 29.06
CA PHE A 409 -37.23 -10.00 28.37
C PHE A 409 -37.83 -10.22 26.96
N SER A 410 -37.01 -10.76 26.04
CA SER A 410 -37.36 -11.26 24.70
C SER A 410 -36.50 -12.49 24.37
N GLU A 411 -37.05 -13.52 23.71
CA GLU A 411 -36.34 -14.79 23.45
C GLU A 411 -35.32 -14.74 22.29
N ASN A 412 -35.36 -13.70 21.44
CA ASN A 412 -34.40 -13.50 20.35
C ASN A 412 -34.10 -12.00 20.14
N PRO A 413 -33.29 -11.37 21.02
CA PRO A 413 -33.06 -9.94 21.01
C PRO A 413 -32.10 -9.50 19.90
N LYS A 414 -32.51 -8.49 19.12
CA LYS A 414 -31.60 -7.73 18.24
C LYS A 414 -30.65 -6.84 19.07
N PRO A 415 -29.54 -6.34 18.52
CA PRO A 415 -28.68 -5.37 19.23
C PRO A 415 -29.47 -4.11 19.61
N GLY A 416 -29.85 -4.00 20.88
CA GLY A 416 -30.76 -2.97 21.40
C GLY A 416 -31.86 -3.53 22.31
N GLU A 417 -32.23 -4.80 22.14
CA GLU A 417 -33.17 -5.52 23.01
C GLU A 417 -32.45 -6.21 24.19
N THR A 418 -33.21 -6.79 25.13
CA THR A 418 -32.63 -7.24 26.41
C THR A 418 -32.16 -8.70 26.39
N VAL A 419 -30.94 -8.92 26.86
CA VAL A 419 -30.24 -10.22 26.91
C VAL A 419 -29.99 -10.64 28.35
N ASP A 420 -30.26 -11.91 28.69
CA ASP A 420 -29.71 -12.50 29.90
C ASP A 420 -28.22 -12.79 29.72
N CYS A 421 -27.54 -13.15 30.81
CA CYS A 421 -26.15 -13.58 30.73
C CYS A 421 -25.98 -14.78 29.77
N SER A 422 -26.90 -15.75 29.78
CA SER A 422 -26.83 -16.88 28.84
C SER A 422 -27.15 -16.47 27.39
N GLY A 423 -28.07 -15.53 27.16
CA GLY A 423 -28.39 -14.97 25.84
C GLY A 423 -27.29 -14.12 25.24
N LEU A 424 -26.57 -13.35 26.07
CA LEU A 424 -25.35 -12.66 25.67
C LEU A 424 -24.30 -13.69 25.22
N ALA A 425 -24.01 -14.71 26.05
CA ALA A 425 -23.06 -15.76 25.72
C ALA A 425 -23.43 -16.51 24.43
N GLY A 426 -24.66 -17.04 24.32
CA GLY A 426 -25.15 -17.76 23.14
C GLY A 426 -25.22 -16.90 21.86
N THR A 427 -25.36 -15.58 21.97
CA THR A 427 -25.27 -14.68 20.80
C THR A 427 -23.83 -14.35 20.43
N CYS A 428 -22.90 -14.38 21.39
CA CYS A 428 -21.47 -14.30 21.08
C CYS A 428 -20.99 -15.58 20.37
N MET A 429 -21.45 -16.77 20.79
CA MET A 429 -21.20 -18.04 20.08
C MET A 429 -21.69 -17.96 18.62
N LYS A 430 -22.95 -17.57 18.41
CA LYS A 430 -23.51 -17.41 17.06
C LYS A 430 -22.84 -16.34 16.20
N ALA A 431 -22.31 -15.28 16.81
CA ALA A 431 -21.53 -14.28 16.08
C ALA A 431 -20.17 -14.83 15.61
N ALA A 432 -19.64 -15.81 16.33
CA ALA A 432 -18.42 -16.54 16.04
C ALA A 432 -18.63 -17.82 15.18
N GLY A 433 -19.82 -18.00 14.61
CA GLY A 433 -20.16 -19.15 13.76
C GLY A 433 -20.46 -20.46 14.51
N GLU A 434 -20.53 -20.45 15.84
CA GLU A 434 -20.91 -21.61 16.65
C GLU A 434 -22.41 -21.67 16.95
N ASP A 435 -22.93 -22.88 17.15
CA ASP A 435 -24.33 -23.08 17.58
C ASP A 435 -24.58 -22.57 19.00
N ASP A 436 -25.79 -22.10 19.27
CA ASP A 436 -26.19 -21.61 20.60
C ASP A 436 -26.44 -22.78 21.55
N ALA A 437 -25.42 -23.14 22.34
CA ALA A 437 -25.40 -24.28 23.26
C ALA A 437 -26.57 -24.34 24.28
N ARG A 438 -27.37 -23.28 24.43
CA ARG A 438 -28.62 -23.27 25.20
C ARG A 438 -29.75 -24.12 24.58
N TYR A 439 -29.64 -24.41 23.27
CA TYR A 439 -30.65 -25.10 22.47
C TYR A 439 -30.17 -26.44 21.91
N ALA A 440 -29.04 -26.96 22.40
CA ALA A 440 -28.58 -28.32 22.11
C ALA A 440 -29.65 -29.38 22.44
N GLU A 441 -29.70 -30.46 21.67
CA GLU A 441 -30.71 -31.52 21.83
C GLU A 441 -30.62 -32.16 23.23
N GLY A 442 -31.77 -32.27 23.92
CA GLY A 442 -31.84 -32.82 25.27
C GLY A 442 -31.38 -31.86 26.40
N ALA A 443 -31.00 -30.61 26.11
CA ALA A 443 -30.57 -29.66 27.13
C ALA A 443 -31.70 -29.31 28.13
N THR A 444 -31.42 -29.47 29.44
CA THR A 444 -32.38 -29.21 30.52
C THR A 444 -31.87 -28.20 31.55
N GLY A 445 -32.76 -27.62 32.36
CA GLY A 445 -32.41 -26.60 33.35
C GLY A 445 -32.35 -25.17 32.78
N ASN A 446 -31.64 -24.28 33.47
CA ASN A 446 -31.50 -22.87 33.12
C ASN A 446 -30.45 -22.65 32.00
N GLY A 447 -30.48 -21.50 31.31
CA GLY A 447 -29.59 -21.26 30.16
C GLY A 447 -28.08 -21.31 30.47
N VAL A 448 -27.67 -20.89 31.67
CA VAL A 448 -26.25 -20.98 32.12
C VAL A 448 -25.84 -22.44 32.27
N LYS A 449 -26.68 -23.27 32.90
CA LYS A 449 -26.45 -24.71 33.04
C LYS A 449 -26.39 -25.37 31.66
N ARG A 450 -27.31 -25.04 30.75
CA ARG A 450 -27.32 -25.62 29.39
C ARG A 450 -26.04 -25.31 28.61
N ILE A 451 -25.52 -24.08 28.69
CA ILE A 451 -24.20 -23.77 28.10
C ILE A 451 -23.13 -24.63 28.77
N ALA A 452 -23.04 -24.61 30.10
CA ALA A 452 -22.01 -25.34 30.85
C ALA A 452 -22.05 -26.88 30.66
N ASP A 453 -23.23 -27.46 30.45
CA ASP A 453 -23.43 -28.89 30.15
C ASP A 453 -23.01 -29.27 28.72
N ASN A 454 -23.03 -28.31 27.78
CA ASN A 454 -22.76 -28.49 26.35
C ASN A 454 -21.49 -27.76 25.89
N THR A 455 -20.57 -27.45 26.81
CA THR A 455 -19.27 -26.81 26.54
C THR A 455 -18.18 -27.46 27.40
N ASP A 456 -16.97 -27.57 26.85
CA ASP A 456 -15.84 -28.26 27.50
C ASP A 456 -15.39 -27.47 28.76
N GLU A 457 -15.15 -28.16 29.87
CA GLU A 457 -14.62 -27.55 31.09
C GLU A 457 -13.10 -27.38 31.01
N ILE A 458 -12.59 -26.22 31.42
CA ILE A 458 -11.14 -25.91 31.38
C ILE A 458 -10.63 -25.39 32.74
N SER A 459 -9.35 -25.63 32.99
CA SER A 459 -8.65 -25.19 34.21
C SER A 459 -8.25 -23.70 34.18
N GLU A 460 -7.89 -23.11 35.33
CA GLU A 460 -7.44 -21.70 35.39
C GLU A 460 -6.21 -21.41 34.51
N SER A 461 -5.35 -22.41 34.26
CA SER A 461 -4.18 -22.29 33.38
C SER A 461 -4.49 -22.38 31.88
N GLU A 462 -5.72 -22.75 31.51
CA GLU A 462 -6.19 -22.90 30.11
C GLU A 462 -7.15 -21.76 29.71
N VAL A 463 -7.33 -20.76 30.57
CA VAL A 463 -8.22 -19.62 30.33
C VAL A 463 -7.57 -18.61 29.38
N GLU A 464 -8.26 -18.24 28.31
CA GLU A 464 -7.86 -17.10 27.46
C GLU A 464 -8.99 -16.07 27.27
N ALA A 465 -8.67 -14.97 26.59
CA ALA A 465 -9.66 -14.00 26.17
C ALA A 465 -10.59 -14.67 25.13
N GLY A 466 -11.87 -14.80 25.45
CA GLY A 466 -12.88 -15.49 24.66
C GLY A 466 -13.51 -16.67 25.39
N SER A 467 -12.83 -17.30 26.36
CA SER A 467 -13.42 -18.35 27.18
C SER A 467 -14.61 -17.82 28.01
N PHE A 468 -15.57 -18.68 28.35
CA PHE A 468 -16.63 -18.31 29.28
C PHE A 468 -16.26 -18.61 30.74
N VAL A 469 -16.81 -17.83 31.66
CA VAL A 469 -16.69 -18.03 33.11
C VAL A 469 -18.08 -18.16 33.73
N ILE A 470 -18.26 -19.20 34.55
CA ILE A 470 -19.51 -19.51 35.27
C ILE A 470 -19.36 -19.04 36.72
N LEU A 471 -20.39 -18.37 37.25
CA LEU A 471 -20.41 -17.89 38.64
C LEU A 471 -21.61 -18.37 39.44
N ASP A 472 -21.41 -18.55 40.75
CA ASP A 472 -22.47 -18.71 41.74
C ASP A 472 -23.16 -17.35 42.05
N ASN A 473 -24.51 -17.37 42.02
CA ASN A 473 -25.35 -16.19 42.24
C ASN A 473 -26.28 -16.34 43.47
N SER A 474 -25.90 -17.19 44.43
CA SER A 474 -26.51 -17.29 45.76
C SER A 474 -25.98 -16.21 46.71
N SER A 475 -26.50 -16.10 47.93
CA SER A 475 -25.94 -15.22 48.96
C SER A 475 -24.71 -15.82 49.67
N THR A 476 -24.56 -17.13 49.60
CA THR A 476 -23.66 -18.00 50.38
C THR A 476 -22.43 -18.43 49.58
N GLY A 477 -22.57 -18.61 48.27
CA GLY A 477 -21.52 -19.08 47.35
C GLY A 477 -21.59 -20.57 47.03
N GLU A 478 -22.57 -21.30 47.56
CA GLU A 478 -22.62 -22.77 47.52
C GLU A 478 -23.95 -23.35 46.98
N ASP A 479 -24.98 -22.53 46.78
CA ASP A 479 -26.35 -23.00 46.50
C ASP A 479 -26.80 -22.89 45.03
N LYS A 480 -26.07 -22.17 44.17
CA LYS A 480 -26.48 -21.86 42.77
C LYS A 480 -25.30 -21.84 41.80
N PRO A 481 -24.61 -22.98 41.56
CA PRO A 481 -23.35 -23.01 40.82
C PRO A 481 -23.46 -22.58 39.35
N TYR A 482 -24.65 -22.67 38.75
CA TYR A 482 -24.98 -22.16 37.41
C TYR A 482 -25.85 -20.91 37.52
N GLY A 483 -25.40 -19.94 38.32
CA GLY A 483 -26.16 -18.74 38.68
C GLY A 483 -25.95 -17.56 37.72
N HIS A 484 -24.84 -17.56 36.98
CA HIS A 484 -24.43 -16.49 36.07
C HIS A 484 -23.34 -16.95 35.10
N ILE A 485 -23.16 -16.24 33.98
CA ILE A 485 -22.09 -16.45 32.99
C ILE A 485 -21.58 -15.11 32.45
N GLY A 486 -20.31 -15.06 32.05
CA GLY A 486 -19.72 -13.96 31.27
C GLY A 486 -18.68 -14.48 30.28
N ILE A 487 -18.32 -13.65 29.30
CA ILE A 487 -17.20 -13.90 28.38
C ILE A 487 -15.97 -13.13 28.83
N ILE A 488 -14.84 -13.81 28.97
CA ILE A 488 -13.58 -13.19 29.38
C ILE A 488 -13.08 -12.34 28.21
N THR A 489 -12.79 -11.06 28.46
CA THR A 489 -12.29 -10.13 27.43
C THR A 489 -10.81 -9.90 27.50
N ASP A 490 -10.21 -10.03 28.68
CA ASP A 490 -8.81 -9.79 28.95
C ASP A 490 -8.41 -10.66 30.16
N VAL A 491 -7.27 -11.37 30.07
CA VAL A 491 -6.69 -12.16 31.17
C VAL A 491 -5.18 -12.02 31.15
N GLU A 492 -4.56 -11.91 32.33
CA GLU A 492 -3.12 -11.76 32.52
C GLU A 492 -2.64 -12.79 33.55
N PHE A 493 -1.40 -13.26 33.40
CA PHE A 493 -0.79 -14.29 34.24
C PHE A 493 0.51 -13.80 34.88
N ASP A 494 0.92 -14.39 36.01
CA ASP A 494 2.27 -14.27 36.55
C ASP A 494 3.23 -15.32 35.97
N ASP A 495 4.53 -15.19 36.26
CA ASP A 495 5.60 -16.12 35.84
C ASP A 495 5.39 -17.59 36.31
N LYS A 496 4.36 -17.86 37.12
CA LYS A 496 4.01 -19.17 37.67
C LYS A 496 2.67 -19.69 37.12
N GLY A 497 2.06 -18.98 36.17
CA GLY A 497 0.78 -19.36 35.56
C GLY A 497 -0.47 -19.06 36.41
N ASN A 498 -0.37 -18.21 37.44
CA ASN A 498 -1.53 -17.76 38.21
C ASN A 498 -2.13 -16.51 37.57
N ILE A 499 -3.45 -16.42 37.52
CA ILE A 499 -4.15 -15.27 36.94
C ILE A 499 -3.96 -14.04 37.85
N THR A 500 -3.35 -12.99 37.31
CA THR A 500 -3.10 -11.71 38.00
C THR A 500 -4.23 -10.71 37.78
N ASN A 501 -4.74 -10.59 36.55
CA ASN A 501 -5.89 -9.76 36.22
C ASN A 501 -6.85 -10.54 35.32
N MET A 502 -8.16 -10.35 35.52
CA MET A 502 -9.19 -10.95 34.66
C MET A 502 -10.38 -10.01 34.56
N ASN A 503 -10.81 -9.73 33.33
CA ASN A 503 -12.03 -9.00 33.02
C ASN A 503 -12.98 -9.87 32.21
N MET A 504 -14.28 -9.73 32.48
CA MET A 504 -15.34 -10.29 31.66
C MET A 504 -16.31 -9.21 31.16
N ILE A 505 -17.05 -9.52 30.10
CA ILE A 505 -18.33 -8.89 29.79
C ILE A 505 -19.46 -9.84 30.20
N ASP A 506 -20.40 -9.30 30.97
CA ASP A 506 -21.58 -10.02 31.47
C ASP A 506 -22.84 -9.16 31.40
N SER A 507 -24.03 -9.77 31.53
CA SER A 507 -25.31 -9.05 31.63
C SER A 507 -25.94 -9.30 33.00
N GLY A 508 -25.99 -8.28 33.88
CA GLY A 508 -26.45 -8.49 35.26
C GLY A 508 -26.88 -7.23 36.04
N GLY A 509 -27.62 -7.44 37.15
CA GLY A 509 -27.99 -6.41 38.14
C GLY A 509 -29.39 -6.57 38.76
N LYS A 510 -29.83 -5.62 39.62
CA LYS A 510 -31.11 -5.70 40.36
C LYS A 510 -32.25 -4.94 39.65
N PRO A 511 -33.39 -5.60 39.34
CA PRO A 511 -34.55 -4.94 38.71
C PRO A 511 -35.12 -3.76 39.52
N SER A 512 -35.14 -3.87 40.85
CA SER A 512 -35.71 -2.85 41.76
C SER A 512 -34.90 -1.55 41.87
N SER A 513 -33.74 -1.46 41.23
CA SER A 513 -32.85 -0.28 41.29
C SER A 513 -32.62 0.42 39.96
N GLY A 514 -33.36 0.05 38.90
CA GLY A 514 -33.14 0.57 37.54
C GLY A 514 -31.76 0.22 36.97
N LYS A 515 -31.17 -0.89 37.41
CA LYS A 515 -29.79 -1.30 37.09
C LYS A 515 -29.63 -2.82 36.86
N SER A 516 -29.98 -3.37 35.68
CA SER A 516 -29.61 -4.76 35.23
C SER A 516 -29.31 -5.00 33.71
N GLY A 517 -28.07 -5.27 33.24
CA GLY A 517 -27.74 -5.42 31.79
C GLY A 517 -26.22 -5.47 31.42
N PRO A 518 -25.82 -5.39 30.13
CA PRO A 518 -24.43 -5.57 29.65
C PRO A 518 -23.39 -4.59 30.23
N ARG A 519 -22.28 -5.13 30.76
CA ARG A 519 -21.21 -4.37 31.42
C ARG A 519 -19.86 -5.09 31.31
N LYS A 520 -18.76 -4.35 31.49
CA LYS A 520 -17.44 -4.92 31.81
C LYS A 520 -17.34 -5.07 33.34
N THR A 521 -16.89 -6.23 33.80
CA THR A 521 -16.74 -6.58 35.22
C THR A 521 -15.35 -7.15 35.46
N ALA A 522 -14.58 -6.56 36.38
CA ALA A 522 -13.34 -7.14 36.87
C ALA A 522 -13.64 -8.31 37.81
N LEU A 523 -13.00 -9.45 37.57
CA LEU A 523 -13.10 -10.66 38.40
C LEU A 523 -11.88 -10.85 39.28
N ILE A 524 -10.70 -10.56 38.75
CA ILE A 524 -9.43 -10.66 39.46
C ILE A 524 -8.64 -9.38 39.20
N THR A 525 -8.04 -8.81 40.24
CA THR A 525 -7.17 -7.64 40.14
C THR A 525 -5.97 -7.79 41.05
N ASN A 526 -4.76 -7.69 40.49
CA ASN A 526 -3.49 -7.92 41.19
C ASN A 526 -3.48 -9.24 42.02
N GLY A 527 -3.93 -10.33 41.41
CA GLY A 527 -4.03 -11.68 42.00
C GLY A 527 -5.14 -11.85 43.02
N LYS A 528 -5.94 -10.82 43.30
CA LYS A 528 -7.04 -10.88 44.27
C LYS A 528 -8.36 -11.13 43.56
N LYS A 529 -9.02 -12.24 43.89
CA LYS A 529 -10.39 -12.53 43.46
C LYS A 529 -11.34 -11.51 44.08
N GLU A 530 -11.98 -10.70 43.24
CA GLU A 530 -12.96 -9.67 43.61
C GLU A 530 -14.29 -10.29 44.08
N TYR A 531 -15.28 -9.48 44.47
CA TYR A 531 -16.58 -10.00 44.97
C TYR A 531 -17.21 -11.04 44.04
N TYR A 532 -17.17 -10.81 42.72
CA TYR A 532 -17.61 -11.80 41.72
C TYR A 532 -16.56 -12.88 41.43
N GLY A 533 -15.26 -12.56 41.48
CA GLY A 533 -14.19 -13.56 41.33
C GLY A 533 -14.20 -14.64 42.42
N LYS A 534 -14.64 -14.30 43.64
CA LYS A 534 -14.83 -15.24 44.76
C LYS A 534 -15.98 -16.23 44.54
N ARG A 535 -16.75 -16.08 43.46
CA ARG A 535 -17.91 -16.90 43.11
C ARG A 535 -17.71 -17.70 41.83
N ILE A 536 -16.50 -17.72 41.27
CA ILE A 536 -16.21 -18.51 40.07
C ILE A 536 -16.36 -20.00 40.41
N THR A 537 -17.23 -20.67 39.66
CA THR A 537 -17.52 -22.12 39.81
C THR A 537 -16.92 -22.96 38.69
N GLY A 538 -16.46 -22.34 37.60
CA GLY A 538 -15.69 -22.99 36.54
C GLY A 538 -15.54 -22.11 35.30
N TYR A 539 -14.73 -22.58 34.36
CA TYR A 539 -14.50 -21.93 33.06
C TYR A 539 -14.92 -22.90 31.94
N ARG A 540 -15.31 -22.36 30.79
CA ARG A 540 -15.77 -23.17 29.64
C ARG A 540 -15.10 -22.74 28.35
N LYS A 541 -14.64 -23.74 27.59
CA LYS A 541 -14.26 -23.68 26.17
C LYS A 541 -15.47 -24.09 25.34
N TRP A 542 -15.84 -23.29 24.36
CA TRP A 542 -17.15 -23.37 23.70
C TRP A 542 -17.06 -23.36 22.17
N ASP A 543 -15.95 -22.86 21.66
CA ASP A 543 -15.38 -23.10 20.36
C ASP A 543 -15.19 -24.60 20.11
N SER A 544 -15.72 -25.09 19.00
CA SER A 544 -15.48 -26.47 18.55
C SER A 544 -14.08 -26.65 17.95
N ILE A 545 -13.42 -25.55 17.56
CA ILE A 545 -12.06 -25.51 17.02
C ILE A 545 -11.03 -25.54 18.16
N LYS A 546 -10.64 -26.77 18.56
CA LYS A 546 -9.76 -27.00 19.71
C LYS A 546 -8.36 -26.39 19.56
N GLU A 547 -8.14 -25.29 20.27
CA GLU A 547 -6.79 -24.82 20.63
C GLU A 547 -6.17 -25.73 21.71
N ILE A 548 -4.87 -26.01 21.59
CA ILE A 548 -4.06 -26.62 22.65
C ILE A 548 -2.74 -25.83 22.75
N TYR A 549 -2.64 -24.92 23.71
CA TYR A 549 -1.40 -24.21 23.99
C TYR A 549 -0.46 -25.09 24.83
N ASN A 550 0.83 -25.12 24.52
CA ASN A 550 1.84 -25.77 25.37
C ASN A 550 3.11 -24.93 25.39
N GLY A 551 3.34 -24.23 26.51
CA GLY A 551 4.45 -23.29 26.66
C GLY A 551 5.81 -23.97 26.52
N GLY A 552 6.65 -23.44 25.61
CA GLY A 552 8.01 -23.90 25.37
C GLY A 552 9.00 -22.74 25.31
N THR A 553 10.13 -22.89 26.00
CA THR A 553 11.21 -21.88 26.07
C THR A 553 11.83 -21.58 24.70
N MET A 554 12.19 -20.30 24.52
CA MET A 554 12.93 -19.76 23.38
C MET A 554 14.22 -20.54 23.12
N ASN A 555 14.45 -20.96 21.87
CA ASN A 555 15.73 -21.49 21.41
C ASN A 555 16.15 -20.78 20.12
N GLU A 556 17.46 -20.69 19.89
CA GLU A 556 18.04 -20.18 18.65
C GLU A 556 17.72 -21.12 17.49
N VAL A 557 16.85 -20.69 16.56
CA VAL A 557 16.49 -21.48 15.37
C VAL A 557 17.34 -21.05 14.18
N VAL A 558 18.45 -21.76 13.95
CA VAL A 558 19.27 -21.59 12.74
C VAL A 558 18.58 -22.26 11.55
N VAL A 559 17.74 -21.51 10.84
CA VAL A 559 17.11 -21.99 9.60
C VAL A 559 18.12 -21.93 8.44
N LYS A 560 18.49 -23.09 7.91
CA LYS A 560 19.19 -23.20 6.62
C LYS A 560 18.16 -23.32 5.49
N GLY A 561 17.78 -22.19 4.90
CA GLY A 561 16.81 -22.14 3.81
C GLY A 561 17.44 -22.29 2.42
N HIS A 562 16.89 -23.20 1.61
CA HIS A 562 17.10 -23.21 0.16
C HIS A 562 16.27 -22.08 -0.48
N ALA A 563 16.77 -20.84 -0.45
CA ALA A 563 16.11 -19.71 -1.09
C ALA A 563 16.26 -19.79 -2.62
N VAL A 564 15.19 -20.19 -3.34
CA VAL A 564 15.20 -20.29 -4.80
C VAL A 564 15.15 -18.89 -5.44
N ARG A 565 16.32 -18.30 -5.70
CA ARG A 565 16.42 -17.12 -6.56
C ARG A 565 16.10 -17.49 -8.01
N LYS A 566 15.04 -16.85 -8.55
CA LYS A 566 14.59 -16.86 -9.96
C LYS A 566 14.32 -18.24 -10.57
N ALA A 567 13.04 -18.49 -10.87
CA ALA A 567 12.63 -19.59 -11.72
C ALA A 567 13.00 -19.35 -13.21
N SER A 568 14.25 -19.65 -13.58
CA SER A 568 14.63 -19.89 -14.97
C SER A 568 14.81 -21.39 -15.21
N GLY A 569 13.69 -22.10 -15.34
CA GLY A 569 13.62 -23.50 -15.76
C GLY A 569 14.06 -24.54 -14.71
N LEU A 570 13.09 -25.22 -14.09
CA LEU A 570 13.35 -26.39 -13.26
C LEU A 570 12.53 -27.59 -13.74
N SER A 571 13.22 -28.63 -14.23
CA SER A 571 12.64 -29.97 -14.36
C SER A 571 13.05 -30.81 -13.16
N VAL A 572 12.09 -31.23 -12.35
CA VAL A 572 12.35 -31.98 -11.11
C VAL A 572 12.27 -33.48 -11.38
N LYS A 573 13.39 -34.19 -11.27
CA LYS A 573 13.40 -35.64 -11.08
C LYS A 573 13.39 -35.94 -9.57
N LEU A 574 12.29 -36.50 -9.09
CA LEU A 574 12.19 -37.02 -7.72
C LEU A 574 12.84 -38.41 -7.63
N PRO A 575 13.69 -38.68 -6.62
CA PRO A 575 14.06 -40.04 -6.27
C PRO A 575 12.91 -40.71 -5.51
N ILE A 576 12.39 -41.82 -6.06
CA ILE A 576 11.38 -42.66 -5.38
C ILE A 576 12.13 -43.60 -4.43
N PRO A 577 11.84 -43.62 -3.11
CA PRO A 577 12.35 -44.66 -2.23
C PRO A 577 11.58 -45.96 -2.46
N GLU A 578 12.29 -47.05 -2.77
CA GLU A 578 11.70 -48.39 -2.73
C GLU A 578 11.47 -48.80 -1.26
N PHE A 579 10.21 -49.06 -0.90
CA PHE A 579 9.89 -49.76 0.35
C PHE A 579 10.04 -51.27 0.16
N LYS A 580 10.61 -51.94 1.18
CA LYS A 580 10.54 -53.39 1.38
C LYS A 580 9.48 -53.73 2.40
#